data_AF-A0A7W0R1L3-F1
#
_entry.id   AF-A0A7W0R1L3-F1
#
_cell.length_a   1.000
_cell.length_b   1.000
_cell.length_c   1.000
_cell.angle_alpha   90.00
_cell.angle_beta   90.00
_cell.angle_gamma   90.00
#
_symmetry.space_group_name_H-M   'P 1'
#
loop_
_entity.id
_entity.type
_entity.pdbx_description
1 polymer ?
#
loop_
_entity_poly.entity_id
_entity_poly.type
_entity_poly.pdbx_seq_one_letter_code
_entity_poly.pdbx_strand_id
1 'polypeptide(L)'
;MRSQIVIPDIPGVLSANELSVTADHLVALQLPCGMIPWFPGGHCDPWNHVESAMALDVAGRPGPARAAYEWLAATQDADGSWPNYVWSDGSVEEPKRDTNVCAYLATGLAHHWRRTGDAAFVEALWPAVTRALSFVLSHRRADGLVLWAV
;
A
#
# COMPACT_ATOMS: atom_id res chain seq x y z
N MET A 1 -18.53 1.93 -19.55
CA MET A 1 -17.55 0.91 -20.00
C MET A 1 -16.29 1.10 -19.18
N ARG A 2 -15.85 0.11 -18.39
CA ARG A 2 -14.53 0.17 -17.75
C ARG A 2 -13.49 -0.09 -18.85
N SER A 3 -12.57 0.85 -19.06
CA SER A 3 -11.46 0.67 -19.98
C SER A 3 -10.67 -0.57 -19.56
N GLN A 4 -10.36 -1.43 -20.52
CA GLN A 4 -9.54 -2.63 -20.29
C GLN A 4 -8.16 -2.17 -19.81
N ILE A 5 -7.73 -2.62 -18.62
CA ILE A 5 -6.41 -2.26 -18.09
C ILE A 5 -5.37 -2.96 -18.97
N VAL A 6 -4.62 -2.18 -19.74
CA VAL A 6 -3.46 -2.65 -20.49
C VAL A 6 -2.28 -2.76 -19.53
N ILE A 7 -1.64 -3.93 -19.51
CA ILE A 7 -0.38 -4.15 -18.79
C ILE A 7 0.72 -3.46 -19.60
N PRO A 8 1.47 -2.50 -19.02
CA PRO A 8 2.48 -1.77 -19.76
C PRO A 8 3.73 -2.62 -20.03
N ASP A 9 4.47 -2.22 -21.06
CA ASP A 9 5.81 -2.71 -21.36
C ASP A 9 6.75 -1.53 -21.67
N ILE A 10 8.05 -1.77 -21.54
CA ILE A 10 9.12 -0.87 -21.94
C ILE A 10 9.99 -1.65 -22.94
N PRO A 11 9.90 -1.37 -24.26
CA PRO A 11 10.60 -2.13 -25.29
C PRO A 11 12.11 -2.24 -25.03
N GLY A 12 12.62 -3.47 -25.06
CA GLY A 12 14.04 -3.77 -24.80
C GLY A 12 14.47 -3.69 -23.33
N VAL A 13 13.56 -3.43 -22.40
CA VAL A 13 13.85 -3.32 -20.95
C VAL A 13 12.96 -4.23 -20.11
N LEU A 14 11.64 -4.18 -20.30
CA LEU A 14 10.68 -4.94 -19.50
C LEU A 14 9.43 -5.25 -20.33
N SER A 15 9.17 -6.53 -20.60
CA SER A 15 7.96 -6.95 -21.31
C SER A 15 6.73 -7.01 -20.39
N ALA A 16 5.54 -6.90 -20.98
CA ALA A 16 4.28 -7.10 -20.24
C ALA A 16 4.17 -8.51 -19.61
N ASN A 17 4.81 -9.51 -20.22
CA ASN A 17 4.85 -10.86 -19.68
C ASN A 17 5.74 -10.95 -18.44
N GLU A 18 6.94 -10.36 -18.47
CA GLU A 18 7.82 -10.29 -17.29
C GLU A 18 7.14 -9.54 -16.14
N LEU A 19 6.48 -8.42 -16.44
CA LEU A 19 5.69 -7.68 -15.45
C LEU A 19 4.54 -8.53 -14.87
N SER A 20 3.84 -9.30 -15.71
CA SER A 20 2.80 -10.22 -15.25
C SER A 20 3.35 -11.31 -14.33
N VAL A 21 4.50 -11.88 -14.65
CA VAL A 21 5.17 -12.90 -13.82
C VAL A 21 5.54 -12.34 -12.45
N THR A 22 6.07 -11.11 -12.40
CA THR A 22 6.36 -10.42 -11.13
C THR A 22 5.08 -10.17 -10.31
N ALA A 23 3.99 -9.76 -10.95
CA ALA A 23 2.73 -9.55 -10.25
C ALA A 23 2.12 -10.87 -9.73
N ASP A 24 2.25 -11.97 -10.49
CA ASP A 24 1.77 -13.29 -10.05
C ASP A 24 2.56 -13.80 -8.83
N HIS A 25 3.83 -13.42 -8.69
CA HIS A 25 4.59 -13.67 -7.46
C HIS A 25 4.01 -12.92 -6.25
N LEU A 26 3.65 -11.64 -6.39
CA LEU A 26 3.00 -10.88 -5.32
C LEU A 26 1.64 -11.49 -4.92
N VAL A 27 0.85 -11.92 -5.91
CA VAL A 27 -0.43 -12.62 -5.66
C VAL A 27 -0.20 -13.92 -4.90
N ALA A 28 0.85 -14.67 -5.21
CA ALA A 28 1.18 -15.91 -4.50
C ALA A 28 1.66 -15.68 -3.06
N LEU A 29 2.22 -14.52 -2.74
CA LEU A 29 2.61 -14.13 -1.38
C LEU A 29 1.42 -13.62 -0.55
N GLN A 30 0.40 -13.03 -1.21
CA GLN A 30 -0.71 -12.38 -0.53
C GLN A 30 -1.50 -13.36 0.36
N LEU A 31 -1.66 -13.00 1.63
CA LEU A 31 -2.44 -13.76 2.60
C LEU A 31 -3.95 -13.52 2.41
N PRO A 32 -4.82 -14.42 2.90
CA PRO A 32 -6.28 -14.24 2.80
C PRO A 32 -6.82 -12.93 3.42
N CYS A 33 -6.10 -12.35 4.38
CA CYS A 33 -6.43 -11.06 4.98
C CYS A 33 -6.04 -9.85 4.14
N GLY A 34 -5.33 -10.03 3.01
CA GLY A 34 -4.88 -8.98 2.10
C GLY A 34 -3.42 -8.52 2.31
N MET A 35 -2.79 -8.89 3.43
CA MET A 35 -1.37 -8.64 3.68
C MET A 35 -0.49 -9.27 2.59
N ILE A 36 0.52 -8.54 2.13
CA ILE A 36 1.57 -9.03 1.21
C ILE A 36 2.89 -8.94 1.98
N PRO A 37 3.40 -10.06 2.54
CA PRO A 37 4.68 -10.07 3.25
C PRO A 37 5.85 -9.95 2.27
N TRP A 38 7.02 -9.57 2.78
CA TRP A 38 8.26 -9.45 2.00
C TRP A 38 8.70 -10.78 1.36
N PHE A 39 8.41 -11.88 2.04
CA PHE A 39 8.74 -13.25 1.63
C PHE A 39 7.76 -14.22 2.33
N PRO A 40 7.72 -15.51 1.94
CA PRO A 40 6.81 -16.47 2.57
C PRO A 40 7.02 -16.56 4.10
N GLY A 41 5.98 -16.20 4.86
CA GLY A 41 6.03 -16.16 6.33
C GLY A 41 6.78 -14.99 6.94
N GLY A 42 7.23 -14.02 6.12
CA GLY A 42 7.97 -12.84 6.57
C GLY A 42 7.09 -11.74 7.16
N HIS A 43 7.74 -10.64 7.51
CA HIS A 43 7.08 -9.41 7.94
C HIS A 43 6.53 -8.60 6.76
N CYS A 44 5.82 -7.55 7.10
CA CYS A 44 5.30 -6.52 6.21
C CYS A 44 5.48 -5.15 6.87
N ASP A 45 5.69 -4.14 6.05
CA ASP A 45 5.60 -2.73 6.43
C ASP A 45 4.64 -2.01 5.47
N PRO A 46 4.00 -0.91 5.90
CA PRO A 46 3.06 -0.18 5.05
C PRO A 46 3.65 0.36 3.75
N TRP A 47 4.95 0.68 3.71
CA TRP A 47 5.56 1.26 2.51
C TRP A 47 5.67 0.21 1.39
N ASN A 48 6.41 -0.88 1.64
CA ASN A 48 6.58 -1.95 0.65
C ASN A 48 5.25 -2.61 0.29
N HIS A 49 4.32 -2.67 1.25
CA HIS A 49 2.97 -3.18 1.02
C HIS A 49 2.18 -2.33 0.02
N VAL A 50 2.20 -1.01 0.18
CA VAL A 50 1.60 -0.09 -0.79
C VAL A 50 2.27 -0.20 -2.16
N GLU A 51 3.59 -0.32 -2.24
CA GLU A 51 4.28 -0.52 -3.54
C GLU A 51 3.83 -1.81 -4.23
N SER A 52 3.64 -2.87 -3.45
CA SER A 52 3.10 -4.14 -3.95
C SER A 52 1.65 -3.97 -4.46
N ALA A 53 0.81 -3.24 -3.74
CA ALA A 53 -0.55 -2.91 -4.19
C ALA A 53 -0.54 -2.08 -5.48
N MET A 54 0.36 -1.09 -5.60
CA MET A 54 0.55 -0.29 -6.81
C MET A 54 1.03 -1.14 -7.99
N ALA A 55 1.94 -2.09 -7.77
CA ALA A 55 2.39 -3.02 -8.81
C ALA A 55 1.22 -3.89 -9.31
N LEU A 56 0.36 -4.37 -8.40
CA LEU A 56 -0.85 -5.12 -8.74
C LEU A 56 -1.85 -4.27 -9.54
N ASP A 57 -2.01 -2.99 -9.21
CA ASP A 57 -2.80 -2.04 -10.02
C ASP A 57 -2.24 -1.90 -11.45
N VAL A 58 -0.92 -1.75 -11.58
CA VAL A 58 -0.26 -1.63 -12.88
C VAL A 58 -0.45 -2.90 -13.72
N ALA A 59 -0.30 -4.06 -13.12
CA ALA A 59 -0.41 -5.37 -13.77
C ALA A 59 -1.86 -5.87 -13.95
N GLY A 60 -2.87 -5.06 -13.61
CA GLY A 60 -4.27 -5.42 -13.83
C GLY A 60 -4.77 -6.54 -12.93
N ARG A 61 -4.37 -6.55 -11.64
CA ARG A 61 -4.84 -7.47 -10.60
C ARG A 61 -5.75 -6.75 -9.59
N PRO A 62 -6.95 -6.28 -9.99
CA PRO A 62 -7.77 -5.38 -9.17
C PRO A 62 -8.26 -6.00 -7.85
N GLY A 63 -8.53 -7.30 -7.81
CA GLY A 63 -8.92 -7.99 -6.57
C GLY A 63 -7.78 -7.98 -5.55
N PRO A 64 -6.61 -8.55 -5.88
CA PRO A 64 -5.42 -8.51 -5.03
C PRO A 64 -5.00 -7.10 -4.60
N ALA A 65 -5.00 -6.12 -5.52
CA ALA A 65 -4.64 -4.75 -5.20
C ALA A 65 -5.59 -4.14 -4.15
N ARG A 66 -6.91 -4.31 -4.32
CA ARG A 66 -7.90 -3.80 -3.37
C ARG A 66 -7.77 -4.46 -2.00
N ALA A 67 -7.61 -5.78 -1.96
CA ALA A 67 -7.42 -6.52 -0.71
C ALA A 67 -6.20 -6.00 0.08
N ALA A 68 -5.13 -5.59 -0.61
CA ALA A 68 -3.99 -4.97 0.03
C ALA A 68 -4.35 -3.63 0.68
N TYR A 69 -4.95 -2.68 -0.04
CA TYR A 69 -5.33 -1.39 0.57
C TYR A 69 -6.36 -1.55 1.71
N GLU A 70 -7.30 -2.49 1.57
CA GLU A 70 -8.29 -2.81 2.59
C GLU A 70 -7.63 -3.36 3.86
N TRP A 71 -6.61 -4.23 3.74
CA TRP A 71 -5.84 -4.72 4.87
C TRP A 71 -5.19 -3.56 5.64
N LEU A 72 -4.52 -2.63 4.94
CA LEU A 72 -3.90 -1.46 5.60
C LEU A 72 -4.93 -0.63 6.38
N ALA A 73 -6.08 -0.34 5.78
CA ALA A 73 -7.12 0.41 6.47
C ALA A 73 -7.71 -0.32 7.68
N ALA A 74 -7.77 -1.66 7.62
CA ALA A 74 -8.27 -2.50 8.71
C ALA A 74 -7.27 -2.66 9.87
N THR A 75 -5.97 -2.55 9.61
CA THR A 75 -4.90 -2.71 10.61
C THR A 75 -4.32 -1.38 11.11
N GLN A 76 -4.87 -0.25 10.67
CA GLN A 76 -4.43 1.07 11.12
C GLN A 76 -4.77 1.28 12.60
N ASP A 77 -3.82 1.81 13.36
CA ASP A 77 -4.06 2.18 14.74
C ASP A 77 -4.98 3.41 14.86
N ALA A 78 -5.54 3.59 16.06
CA ALA A 78 -6.49 4.66 16.33
C ALA A 78 -5.92 6.07 16.10
N ASP A 79 -4.61 6.25 16.26
CA ASP A 79 -3.91 7.52 15.99
C ASP A 79 -3.67 7.79 14.50
N GLY A 80 -3.88 6.79 13.63
CA GLY A 80 -3.66 6.86 12.19
C GLY A 80 -2.34 6.27 11.70
N SER A 81 -1.51 5.75 12.59
CA SER A 81 -0.22 5.17 12.23
C SER A 81 -0.26 3.65 12.09
N TRP A 82 0.87 3.08 11.70
CA TRP A 82 1.14 1.64 11.72
C TRP A 82 2.54 1.40 12.30
N PRO A 83 2.77 0.25 12.96
CA PRO A 83 4.11 -0.20 13.31
C PRO A 83 5.00 -0.29 12.06
N ASN A 84 6.32 -0.11 12.24
CA ASN A 84 7.26 -0.21 11.14
C ASN A 84 7.28 -1.62 10.54
N TYR A 85 7.18 -2.66 11.38
CA TYR A 85 7.10 -4.05 10.91
C TYR A 85 6.08 -4.88 11.70
N VAL A 86 5.30 -5.67 10.97
CA VAL A 86 4.36 -6.67 11.52
C VAL A 86 4.59 -8.03 10.87
N TRP A 87 4.52 -9.10 11.67
CA TRP A 87 4.60 -10.47 11.19
C TRP A 87 3.29 -10.91 10.50
N SER A 88 3.37 -12.01 9.75
CA SER A 88 2.22 -12.60 9.04
C SER A 88 1.07 -13.06 9.96
N ASP A 89 1.33 -13.28 11.25
CA ASP A 89 0.30 -13.58 12.25
C ASP A 89 -0.34 -12.32 12.87
N GLY A 90 0.09 -11.13 12.44
CA GLY A 90 -0.36 -9.83 12.94
C GLY A 90 0.37 -9.35 14.19
N SER A 91 1.33 -10.10 14.72
CA SER A 91 2.14 -9.64 15.85
C SER A 91 3.11 -8.53 15.42
N VAL A 92 3.33 -7.55 16.29
CA VAL A 92 4.24 -6.43 16.02
C VAL A 92 5.68 -6.90 16.21
N GLU A 93 6.50 -6.72 15.18
CA GLU A 93 7.95 -6.96 15.26
C GLU A 93 8.68 -5.71 15.73
N GLU A 94 8.39 -4.56 15.11
CA GLU A 94 9.03 -3.27 15.39
C GLU A 94 7.96 -2.19 15.56
N PRO A 95 7.72 -1.68 16.79
CA PRO A 95 6.66 -0.72 17.08
C PRO A 95 6.94 0.71 16.64
N LYS A 96 8.19 1.06 16.25
CA LYS A 96 8.59 2.38 15.73
C LYS A 96 7.60 2.91 14.69
N ARG A 97 7.35 4.21 14.67
CA ARG A 97 6.42 4.84 13.72
C ARG A 97 7.17 5.77 12.77
N ASP A 98 7.18 5.41 11.50
CA ASP A 98 7.77 6.23 10.45
C ASP A 98 6.66 7.04 9.77
N THR A 99 6.71 8.37 9.90
CA THR A 99 5.65 9.25 9.38
C THR A 99 5.61 9.20 7.85
N ASN A 100 6.76 9.07 7.20
CA ASN A 100 6.85 8.88 5.75
C ASN A 100 6.18 7.58 5.30
N VAL A 101 6.33 6.50 6.09
CA VAL A 101 5.69 5.21 5.84
C VAL A 101 4.18 5.32 6.00
N CYS A 102 3.71 5.94 7.09
CA CYS A 102 2.28 6.16 7.33
C CYS A 102 1.63 7.03 6.25
N ALA A 103 2.32 8.07 5.78
CA ALA A 103 1.83 8.94 4.72
C ALA A 103 1.62 8.20 3.38
N TYR A 104 2.32 7.09 3.17
CA TYR A 104 2.44 6.46 1.86
C TYR A 104 1.14 5.82 1.36
N LEU A 105 0.20 5.47 2.26
CA LEU A 105 -1.15 5.07 1.88
C LEU A 105 -1.83 6.12 0.99
N ALA A 106 -1.61 7.42 1.25
CA ALA A 106 -2.17 8.49 0.43
C ALA A 106 -1.63 8.45 -1.01
N THR A 107 -0.34 8.19 -1.16
CA THR A 107 0.33 8.04 -2.47
C THR A 107 -0.22 6.83 -3.22
N GLY A 108 -0.32 5.68 -2.55
CA GLY A 108 -0.86 4.45 -3.12
C GLY A 108 -2.29 4.63 -3.62
N LEU A 109 -3.15 5.24 -2.80
CA LEU A 109 -4.56 5.42 -3.16
C LEU A 109 -4.75 6.45 -4.30
N ALA A 110 -3.92 7.49 -4.34
CA ALA A 110 -3.88 8.42 -5.47
C ALA A 110 -3.41 7.73 -6.77
N HIS A 111 -2.42 6.83 -6.67
CA HIS A 111 -1.97 6.01 -7.79
C HIS A 111 -3.07 5.05 -8.26
N HIS A 112 -3.72 4.35 -7.34
CA HIS A 112 -4.86 3.46 -7.63
C HIS A 112 -5.93 4.19 -8.42
N TRP A 113 -6.39 5.35 -7.95
CA TRP A 113 -7.38 6.16 -8.64
C TRP A 113 -6.94 6.56 -10.06
N ARG A 114 -5.69 7.00 -10.23
CA ARG A 114 -5.17 7.35 -11.56
C ARG A 114 -5.11 6.14 -12.50
N ARG A 115 -4.89 4.94 -11.97
CA ARG A 115 -4.83 3.71 -12.77
C ARG A 115 -6.20 3.13 -13.10
N THR A 116 -7.16 3.20 -12.18
CA THR A 116 -8.44 2.48 -12.28
C THR A 116 -9.64 3.39 -12.53
N GLY A 117 -9.54 4.68 -12.19
CA GLY A 117 -10.65 5.63 -12.16
C GLY A 117 -11.67 5.36 -11.05
N ASP A 118 -11.34 4.50 -10.08
CA ASP A 118 -12.29 4.03 -9.07
C ASP A 118 -12.44 5.00 -7.89
N ALA A 119 -13.23 6.05 -8.10
CA ALA A 119 -13.50 7.05 -7.06
C ALA A 119 -14.19 6.45 -5.82
N ALA A 120 -15.10 5.50 -6.01
CA ALA A 120 -15.84 4.91 -4.89
C ALA A 120 -14.93 4.13 -3.93
N PHE A 121 -13.95 3.41 -4.47
CA PHE A 121 -12.95 2.72 -3.64
C PHE A 121 -12.07 3.70 -2.87
N VAL A 122 -11.66 4.81 -3.51
CA VAL A 122 -10.89 5.86 -2.84
C VAL A 122 -11.71 6.54 -1.75
N GLU A 123 -12.97 6.86 -2.01
CA GLU A 123 -13.89 7.45 -1.01
C GLU A 123 -14.05 6.53 0.20
N ALA A 124 -14.16 5.21 -0.01
CA ALA A 124 -14.29 4.24 1.07
C ALA A 124 -13.04 4.19 1.98
N LEU A 125 -11.84 4.36 1.43
CA LEU A 125 -10.57 4.30 2.16
C LEU A 125 -10.05 5.66 2.61
N TRP A 126 -10.66 6.76 2.14
CA TRP A 126 -10.28 8.13 2.50
C TRP A 126 -10.23 8.42 4.01
N PRO A 127 -11.10 7.85 4.87
CA PRO A 127 -10.97 8.00 6.31
C PRO A 127 -9.62 7.50 6.85
N ALA A 128 -9.07 6.41 6.33
CA ALA A 128 -7.77 5.89 6.75
C ALA A 128 -6.62 6.83 6.30
N VAL A 129 -6.70 7.34 5.08
CA VAL A 129 -5.77 8.37 4.57
C VAL A 129 -5.81 9.63 5.45
N THR A 130 -7.01 10.10 5.80
CA THR A 130 -7.19 11.31 6.62
C THR A 130 -6.55 11.14 8.00
N ARG A 131 -6.74 9.98 8.64
CA ARG A 131 -6.09 9.69 9.93
C ARG A 131 -4.58 9.61 9.79
N ALA A 132 -4.07 8.92 8.77
CA ALA A 132 -2.63 8.82 8.50
C ALA A 132 -1.99 10.21 8.31
N LEU A 133 -2.59 11.06 7.48
CA LEU A 133 -2.08 12.42 7.27
C LEU A 133 -2.23 13.30 8.52
N SER A 134 -3.26 13.08 9.34
CA SER A 134 -3.41 13.76 10.62
C SER A 134 -2.30 13.38 11.61
N PHE A 135 -1.96 12.08 11.70
CA PHE A 135 -0.81 11.60 12.47
C PHE A 135 0.48 12.28 12.01
N VAL A 136 0.76 12.23 10.70
CA VAL A 136 1.95 12.81 10.09
C VAL A 136 2.06 14.31 10.40
N LEU A 137 0.98 15.06 10.23
CA LEU A 137 0.95 16.51 10.48
C LEU A 137 1.02 16.86 11.97
N SER A 138 0.64 15.95 12.87
CA SER A 138 0.78 16.14 14.33
C SER A 138 2.24 16.07 14.79
N HIS A 139 3.11 15.41 14.02
CA HIS A 139 4.55 15.33 14.25
C HIS A 139 5.36 16.40 13.51
N ARG A 140 4.67 17.47 13.08
CA ARG A 140 5.32 18.64 12.49
C ARG A 140 5.93 19.51 13.58
N ARG A 141 7.20 19.85 13.41
CA ARG A 141 7.93 20.82 14.23
C ARG A 141 7.34 22.23 14.06
N ALA A 142 7.73 23.13 14.97
CA ALA A 142 7.34 24.54 14.91
C ALA A 142 7.78 25.25 13.62
N ASP A 143 8.87 24.80 12.99
CA ASP A 143 9.38 25.30 11.71
C ASP A 143 8.65 24.71 10.48
N GLY A 144 7.67 23.82 10.68
CA GLY A 144 6.92 23.19 9.61
C GLY A 144 7.51 21.89 9.08
N LEU A 145 8.69 21.47 9.54
CA LEU A 145 9.27 20.18 9.13
C LEU A 145 8.58 19.03 9.85
N VAL A 146 8.15 18.03 9.09
CA VAL A 146 7.62 16.77 9.64
C VAL A 146 8.80 15.89 10.04
N LEU A 147 8.78 15.35 11.26
CA LEU A 147 9.78 14.37 11.71
C LEU A 147 9.66 13.09 10.88
N TRP A 148 10.80 12.55 10.43
CA TRP A 148 10.80 11.32 9.62
C TRP A 148 10.21 10.11 10.37
N ALA A 149 10.54 9.99 11.64
CA ALA A 149 10.09 8.92 12.52
C ALA A 149 9.92 9.44 13.96
N VAL A 150 9.06 8.78 14.73
CA VAL A 150 8.66 9.14 16.10
C VAL A 150 8.49 7.94 17.01
#